data_AF-A0A853D209-F1
#
_entry.id   AF-A0A853D209-F1
#
_cell.length_a   1.000
_cell.length_b   1.000
_cell.length_c   1.000
_cell.angle_alpha   90.00
_cell.angle_beta   90.00
_cell.angle_gamma   90.00
#
_symmetry.space_group_name_H-M   'P 1'
#
loop_
_entity.id
_entity.type
_entity.pdbx_description
1 polymer ?
#
loop_
_entity_poly.entity_id
_entity_poly.type
_entity_poly.pdbx_seq_one_letter_code
_entity_poly.pdbx_strand_id
1 'polypeptide(L)' 'MSARSRIGEFLDTDRRDAGCAETMSLMHVFAELVLAGRDAAARYPGVALHLSRCAACGDDYAGLLAALRG' A
#
# COMPACT_ATOMS: atom_id res chain seq x y z
N MET A 1 -18.38 -6.87 -27.69
CA MET A 1 -17.26 -7.04 -26.73
C MET A 1 -16.93 -8.51 -26.57
N SER A 2 -15.65 -8.89 -26.61
CA SER A 2 -15.20 -10.30 -26.53
C SER A 2 -15.18 -10.82 -25.09
N ALA A 3 -15.38 -12.12 -24.90
CA ALA A 3 -15.23 -12.79 -23.60
C ALA A 3 -13.85 -12.55 -22.96
N ARG A 4 -12.81 -12.37 -23.79
CA ARG A 4 -11.44 -12.08 -23.35
C ARG A 4 -11.30 -10.69 -22.71
N SER A 5 -12.10 -9.71 -23.16
CA SER A 5 -12.11 -8.36 -22.58
C SER A 5 -12.79 -8.34 -21.21
N ARG A 6 -13.84 -9.15 -21.00
CA ARG A 6 -14.55 -9.27 -19.71
C ARG A 6 -13.69 -9.89 -18.61
N ILE A 7 -12.85 -10.87 -18.96
CA ILE A 7 -11.90 -11.46 -18.01
C ILE A 7 -10.80 -10.45 -17.64
N GLY A 8 -10.30 -9.68 -18.61
CA GLY A 8 -9.31 -8.63 -18.34
C GLY A 8 -9.82 -7.56 -17.37
N GLU A 9 -11.10 -7.19 -17.49
CA GLU A 9 -11.75 -6.22 -16.58
C GLU A 9 -12.02 -6.82 -15.20
N PHE A 10 -12.42 -8.10 -15.12
CA PHE A 10 -12.59 -8.80 -13.84
C PHE A 10 -11.27 -8.98 -13.07
N LEU A 11 -10.17 -9.14 -13.79
CA LEU A 11 -8.82 -9.26 -13.22
C LEU A 11 -8.13 -7.91 -13.04
N ASP A 12 -8.77 -6.79 -13.40
CA ASP A 12 -8.22 -5.46 -13.20
C ASP A 12 -8.26 -5.14 -11.70
N THR A 13 -7.13 -5.38 -11.03
CA THR A 13 -6.84 -4.78 -9.74
C THR A 13 -6.78 -3.27 -9.91
N ASP A 14 -7.41 -2.52 -9.00
CA ASP A 14 -7.40 -1.06 -8.99
C ASP A 14 -5.98 -0.54 -9.24
N ARG A 15 -5.70 -0.02 -10.45
CA ARG A 15 -4.34 0.34 -10.91
C ARG A 15 -3.67 1.44 -10.08
N ARG A 16 -4.42 2.06 -9.16
CA ARG A 16 -3.90 3.02 -8.18
C ARG A 16 -3.31 2.33 -6.95
N ASP A 17 -3.66 1.08 -6.70
CA ASP A 17 -3.18 0.28 -5.59
C ASP A 17 -1.78 -0.27 -5.92
N ALA A 18 -0.82 -0.05 -5.03
CA ALA A 18 0.56 -0.47 -5.24
C ALA A 18 0.74 -2.01 -5.16
N GLY A 19 -0.21 -2.70 -4.52
CA GLY A 19 -0.09 -4.12 -4.23
C GLY A 19 0.92 -4.43 -3.12
N CYS A 20 0.96 -5.71 -2.70
CA CYS A 20 1.75 -6.13 -1.54
C CYS A 20 3.25 -5.93 -1.75
N ALA A 21 3.78 -6.31 -2.93
CA ALA A 21 5.23 -6.31 -3.19
C ALA A 21 5.83 -4.89 -3.12
N GLU A 22 5.20 -3.93 -3.80
CA GLU A 22 5.65 -2.54 -3.79
C GLU A 22 5.43 -1.91 -2.40
N THR A 23 4.28 -2.18 -1.76
CA THR A 23 4.01 -1.72 -0.39
C THR A 23 5.07 -2.19 0.59
N MET A 24 5.42 -3.48 0.60
CA MET A 24 6.47 -4.03 1.46
C MET A 24 7.84 -3.41 1.18
N SER A 25 8.18 -3.21 -0.10
CA SER A 25 9.46 -2.59 -0.48
C SER A 25 9.56 -1.13 -0.01
N LEU A 26 8.45 -0.38 0.05
CA LEU A 26 8.42 1.04 0.42
C LEU A 26 8.00 1.27 1.89
N MET A 27 7.60 0.23 2.61
CA MET A 27 6.99 0.36 3.94
C MET A 27 7.87 1.11 4.94
N HIS A 28 9.18 0.86 4.92
CA HIS A 28 10.15 1.55 5.77
C HIS A 28 10.20 3.06 5.48
N VAL A 29 10.29 3.45 4.20
CA VAL A 29 10.26 4.87 3.78
C VAL A 29 8.94 5.52 4.17
N PHE A 30 7.82 4.81 3.95
CA PHE A 30 6.49 5.31 4.30
C PHE A 30 6.37 5.55 5.81
N ALA A 31 6.86 4.61 6.63
CA ALA A 31 6.88 4.73 8.09
C ALA A 31 7.74 5.90 8.58
N GLU A 32 8.95 6.06 8.03
CA GLU A 32 9.86 7.17 8.36
C GLU A 32 9.22 8.53 8.05
N LEU A 33 8.57 8.67 6.89
CA LEU A 33 7.86 9.91 6.54
C LEU A 33 6.73 10.22 7.53
N VAL A 34 5.94 9.22 7.91
CA VAL A 34 4.86 9.39 8.90
C VAL A 34 5.43 9.80 10.26
N LEU A 35 6.52 9.17 10.71
CA LEU A 35 7.17 9.51 11.98
C LEU A 35 7.80 10.92 11.96
N ALA A 36 8.29 11.36 10.79
CA ALA A 36 8.79 12.71 10.57
C ALA A 36 7.69 13.77 10.42
N GLY A 37 6.40 13.41 10.54
CA GLY A 37 5.27 14.33 10.37
C GLY A 37 5.08 14.80 8.92
N ARG A 38 5.61 14.06 7.95
CA ARG A 38 5.46 14.32 6.52
C ARG A 38 4.24 13.59 5.99
N ASP A 39 3.62 14.15 4.95
CA ASP A 39 2.45 13.53 4.30
C ASP A 39 2.89 12.39 3.38
N ALA A 40 3.08 11.21 3.97
CA ALA A 40 3.45 9.99 3.26
C ALA A 40 2.35 9.55 2.27
N ALA A 41 1.08 9.79 2.59
CA ALA A 41 -0.05 9.40 1.74
C ALA A 41 -0.12 10.25 0.46
N ALA A 42 0.17 11.55 0.54
CA ALA A 42 0.32 12.38 -0.66
C ALA A 42 1.54 11.97 -1.50
N ARG A 43 2.63 11.53 -0.86
CA ARG A 43 3.86 11.11 -1.55
C ARG A 43 3.75 9.73 -2.21
N TYR A 44 3.01 8.80 -1.59
CA TYR A 44 2.84 7.41 -2.00
C TYR A 44 1.36 6.98 -1.90
N PRO A 45 0.47 7.54 -2.75
CA PRO A 45 -0.97 7.30 -2.65
C PRO A 45 -1.35 5.84 -2.86
N GLY A 46 -0.63 5.09 -3.68
CA GLY A 46 -0.91 3.67 -3.90
C GLY A 46 -0.54 2.77 -2.73
N VAL A 47 0.50 3.13 -1.97
CA VAL A 47 0.87 2.44 -0.72
C VAL A 47 -0.18 2.73 0.36
N ALA A 48 -0.60 3.99 0.49
CA ALA A 48 -1.66 4.37 1.43
C ALA A 48 -2.98 3.64 1.10
N LEU A 49 -3.34 3.53 -0.18
CA LEU A 49 -4.51 2.78 -0.63
C LEU A 49 -4.39 1.30 -0.26
N HIS A 50 -3.24 0.68 -0.53
CA HIS A 50 -3.03 -0.73 -0.22
C HIS A 50 -3.11 -1.02 1.29
N LEU A 51 -2.44 -0.21 2.12
CA LEU A 51 -2.48 -0.33 3.58
C LEU A 51 -3.90 -0.19 4.14
N SER A 52 -4.78 0.57 3.48
CA SER A 52 -6.19 0.68 3.88
C SER A 52 -7.04 -0.55 3.51
N ARG A 53 -6.56 -1.43 2.64
CA ARG A 53 -7.31 -2.55 2.06
C ARG A 53 -6.78 -3.93 2.44
N CYS A 54 -5.47 -4.07 2.60
CA CYS A 54 -4.80 -5.34 2.88
C CYS A 54 -4.45 -5.44 4.37
N ALA A 55 -5.21 -6.25 5.12
CA ALA A 55 -5.02 -6.41 6.56
C ALA A 55 -3.59 -6.83 6.94
N ALA A 56 -3.00 -7.80 6.23
CA ALA A 56 -1.65 -8.28 6.52
C ALA A 56 -0.59 -7.17 6.40
N CYS A 57 -0.62 -6.39 5.31
CA CYS A 57 0.29 -5.25 5.16
C CYS A 57 0.02 -4.15 6.20
N GLY A 58 -1.23 -3.97 6.63
CA GLY A 58 -1.60 -3.06 7.71
C GLY A 58 -1.02 -3.48 9.06
N ASP A 59 -1.09 -4.77 9.39
CA ASP A 59 -0.53 -5.34 10.62
C ASP A 59 1.00 -5.23 10.65
N ASP A 60 1.67 -5.58 9.54
CA ASP A 60 3.12 -5.43 9.39
C ASP A 60 3.55 -3.96 9.55
N TYR A 61 2.80 -3.03 8.93
CA TYR A 61 3.05 -1.60 9.06
C TYR A 61 2.86 -1.08 10.49
N ALA A 62 1.81 -1.52 11.19
CA ALA A 62 1.57 -1.17 12.58
C ALA A 62 2.69 -1.70 13.49
N GLY A 63 3.13 -2.95 13.27
CA GLY A 63 4.27 -3.54 13.97
C GLY A 63 5.56 -2.77 13.75
N LEU A 64 5.83 -2.36 12.50
CA LEU A 64 6.98 -1.52 12.17
C LEU A 64 6.92 -0.16 12.88
N LEU A 65 5.76 0.51 12.89
CA LEU A 65 5.60 1.77 13.61
C LEU A 65 5.82 1.62 15.11
N ALA A 66 5.37 0.53 15.72
CA ALA A 66 5.61 0.25 17.12
C ALA A 66 7.11 0.06 17.39
N ALA A 67 7.80 -0.75 16.57
CA ALA A 67 9.23 -1.00 16.70
C ALA A 67 10.08 0.26 16.54
N LEU A 68 9.70 1.18 15.65
CA LEU A 68 10.42 2.44 15.42
C LEU A 68 10.19 3.49 16.52
N ARG A 69 9.12 3.38 17.31
CA ARG A 69 8.81 4.34 18.39
C ARG A 69 9.49 4.00 19.72
N GLY A 70 9.91 2.75 19.91
CA GLY A 70 10.53 2.26 21.15
C GLY A 70 9.51 1.84 22.19
#